data_AF-A0A5M3ZFI2-F1
#
_entry.id   AF-A0A5M3ZFI2-F1
#
_cell.length_a   1.000
_cell.length_b   1.000
_cell.length_c   1.000
_cell.angle_alpha   90.00
_cell.angle_beta   90.00
_cell.angle_gamma   90.00
#
_symmetry.space_group_name_H-M   'P 1'
#
loop_
_entity.id
_entity.type
_entity.pdbx_description
1 polymer ?
#
loop_
_entity_poly.entity_id
_entity_poly.type
_entity_poly.pdbx_seq_one_letter_code
_entity_poly.pdbx_strand_id
1 'polypeptide(L)' 'MVKISALVTLALASVALATTNAECQKKYDTCRTGANANMATCVANHESCCADAYSTCQSSGDPNEAECAALNAACKGQK' A
#
# COMPACT_ATOMS: atom_id res chain seq x y z
N MET A 1 1.29 -29.78 -17.13
CA MET A 1 1.64 -29.51 -15.71
C MET A 1 1.57 -28.01 -15.50
N VAL A 2 0.43 -27.52 -14.97
CA VAL A 2 0.17 -26.10 -14.77
C VAL A 2 1.07 -25.63 -13.63
N LYS A 3 1.75 -24.50 -13.83
CA LYS A 3 2.62 -23.83 -12.85
C LYS A 3 1.78 -23.33 -11.65
N ILE A 4 1.30 -24.23 -10.81
CA ILE A 4 0.46 -23.91 -9.63
C ILE A 4 1.31 -23.21 -8.55
N SER A 5 2.63 -23.45 -8.50
CA SER A 5 3.51 -22.83 -7.50
C SER A 5 3.66 -21.31 -7.62
N ALA A 6 3.52 -20.72 -8.82
CA ALA A 6 3.64 -19.26 -8.99
C ALA A 6 2.36 -18.53 -8.53
N LEU A 7 1.18 -19.12 -8.79
CA LEU A 7 -0.11 -18.49 -8.47
C LEU A 7 -0.35 -18.34 -6.95
N VAL A 8 0.22 -19.23 -6.13
CA VAL A 8 0.07 -19.16 -4.67
C VAL A 8 0.97 -18.09 -4.06
N THR A 9 2.16 -17.84 -4.63
CA THR A 9 3.09 -16.83 -4.11
C THR A 9 2.63 -15.40 -4.42
N LEU A 10 2.05 -15.17 -5.60
CA LEU A 10 1.52 -13.84 -5.97
C LEU A 10 0.35 -13.40 -5.07
N ALA A 11 -0.53 -14.32 -4.68
CA ALA A 11 -1.68 -13.99 -3.84
C ALA A 11 -1.32 -13.53 -2.42
N LEU A 12 -0.19 -13.96 -1.85
CA LEU A 12 0.24 -13.49 -0.54
C LEU A 12 0.83 -12.07 -0.58
N ALA A 13 1.55 -11.74 -1.64
CA ALA A 13 2.18 -10.43 -1.80
C ALA A 13 1.13 -9.31 -1.95
N SER A 14 0.06 -9.57 -2.71
CA SER A 14 -1.02 -8.62 -2.90
C SER A 14 -1.89 -8.42 -1.67
N VAL A 15 -2.14 -9.48 -0.89
CA VAL A 15 -2.84 -9.37 0.40
C VAL A 15 -2.02 -8.57 1.42
N ALA A 16 -0.71 -8.82 1.50
CA ALA A 16 0.17 -8.06 2.40
C ALA A 16 0.22 -6.55 2.05
N LEU A 17 0.19 -6.22 0.75
CA LEU A 17 0.14 -4.83 0.31
C LEU A 17 -1.23 -4.17 0.53
N ALA A 18 -2.32 -4.90 0.32
CA ALA A 18 -3.66 -4.37 0.59
C ALA A 18 -3.86 -4.05 2.09
N THR A 19 -3.29 -4.86 2.98
CA THR A 19 -3.27 -4.60 4.42
C THR A 19 -2.48 -3.34 4.75
N THR A 20 -1.30 -3.14 4.17
CA THR A 20 -0.49 -1.94 4.41
C THR A 20 -1.18 -0.67 3.92
N ASN A 21 -1.88 -0.70 2.78
CA ASN A 21 -2.71 0.43 2.33
C ASN A 21 -3.81 0.80 3.34
N ALA A 22 -4.51 -0.20 3.89
CA ALA A 22 -5.53 0.04 4.92
C ALA A 22 -4.93 0.63 6.21
N GLU A 23 -3.71 0.24 6.58
CA GLU A 23 -2.98 0.85 7.68
C GLU A 23 -2.56 2.29 7.38
N CYS A 24 -2.12 2.60 6.15
CA CYS A 24 -1.85 3.96 5.71
C CYS A 24 -3.08 4.85 5.86
N GLN A 25 -4.24 4.37 5.39
CA GLN A 25 -5.51 5.09 5.54
C GLN A 25 -5.88 5.27 7.01
N LYS A 26 -5.73 4.25 7.84
CA LYS A 26 -6.01 4.36 9.29
C LYS A 26 -5.12 5.41 9.97
N LYS A 27 -3.85 5.51 9.58
CA LYS A 27 -2.93 6.55 10.08
C LYS A 27 -3.36 7.94 9.63
N TYR A 28 -3.75 8.09 8.37
CA TYR A 28 -4.32 9.33 7.85
C TYR A 28 -5.57 9.74 8.63
N ASP A 29 -6.48 8.79 8.83
CA ASP A 29 -7.74 8.98 9.54
C ASP A 29 -7.54 9.41 10.99
N THR A 30 -6.61 8.74 11.68
CA THR A 30 -6.21 9.09 13.04
C THR A 30 -5.60 10.49 13.07
N CYS A 31 -4.71 10.78 12.12
CA CYS A 31 -4.04 12.08 12.01
C CYS A 31 -5.07 13.20 11.86
N ARG A 32 -6.06 13.09 10.96
CA ARG A 32 -7.09 14.12 10.75
C ARG A 32 -8.05 14.33 11.91
N THR A 33 -8.22 13.35 12.79
CA THR A 33 -9.06 13.48 13.99
C THR A 33 -8.35 14.10 15.19
N GLY A 34 -7.03 14.32 15.12
CA GLY A 34 -6.25 14.88 16.22
C GLY A 34 -6.49 16.38 16.43
N ALA A 35 -6.52 16.82 17.70
CA ALA A 35 -6.79 18.22 18.07
C ALA A 35 -5.74 19.25 17.59
N ASN A 36 -4.60 18.80 17.04
CA ASN A 36 -3.55 19.64 16.43
C ASN A 36 -3.08 19.07 15.08
N ALA A 37 -3.98 18.41 14.36
CA ALA A 37 -3.66 17.77 13.10
C ALA A 37 -3.22 18.78 12.04
N ASN A 38 -1.96 18.72 11.61
CA ASN A 38 -1.53 19.43 10.42
C ASN A 38 -1.93 18.60 9.18
N MET A 39 -2.93 19.07 8.43
CA MET A 39 -3.42 18.36 7.24
C MET A 39 -2.32 18.12 6.20
N ALA A 40 -1.39 19.05 6.02
CA ALA A 40 -0.27 18.85 5.11
C ALA A 40 0.64 17.70 5.59
N THR A 41 0.88 17.59 6.90
CA THR A 41 1.62 16.47 7.49
C THR A 41 0.84 15.16 7.37
N CYS A 42 -0.47 15.17 7.58
CA CYS A 42 -1.31 13.97 7.46
C CYS A 42 -1.28 13.42 6.03
N VAL A 43 -1.45 14.29 5.03
CA VAL A 43 -1.37 13.91 3.61
C VAL A 43 0.04 13.45 3.24
N ALA A 44 1.09 14.16 3.69
CA ALA A 44 2.47 13.77 3.42
C ALA A 44 2.81 12.38 4.01
N ASN A 45 2.38 12.12 5.25
CA ASN A 45 2.57 10.81 5.89
C ASN A 45 1.81 9.70 5.17
N HIS A 46 0.60 10.00 4.69
CA HIS A 46 -0.19 9.05 3.91
C HIS A 46 0.49 8.72 2.57
N GLU A 47 0.95 9.74 1.84
CA GLU A 47 1.66 9.55 0.56
C GLU A 47 2.99 8.83 0.73
N SER A 48 3.74 9.12 1.79
CA SER A 48 4.96 8.39 2.14
C SER A 48 4.65 6.93 2.42
N CYS A 49 3.59 6.63 3.17
CA CYS A 49 3.18 5.26 3.47
C CYS A 49 2.79 4.48 2.19
N CYS A 50 2.05 5.10 1.28
CA CYS A 50 1.73 4.50 -0.02
C CYS A 50 2.99 4.25 -0.88
N ALA A 51 3.98 5.15 -0.82
CA ALA A 51 5.25 5.00 -1.52
C ALA A 51 6.10 3.85 -0.95
N ASP A 52 6.12 3.70 0.38
CA ASP A 52 6.82 2.59 1.05
C ASP A 52 6.19 1.24 0.70
N ALA A 53 4.86 1.15 0.67
CA ALA A 53 4.14 -0.05 0.24
C ALA A 53 4.47 -0.41 -1.22
N TYR A 54 4.52 0.60 -2.11
CA TYR A 54 4.94 0.42 -3.49
C TYR A 54 6.39 -0.09 -3.60
N SER A 55 7.33 0.53 -2.88
CA SER A 55 8.73 0.11 -2.87
C SER A 55 8.90 -1.30 -2.30
N THR A 56 8.12 -1.66 -1.29
CA THR A 56 8.11 -3.01 -0.71
C THR A 56 7.64 -4.03 -1.75
N CYS A 57 6.60 -3.70 -2.51
CA CYS A 57 6.12 -4.53 -3.61
C CYS A 57 7.22 -4.78 -4.62
N GLN A 58 7.86 -3.72 -5.13
CA GLN A 58 8.96 -3.81 -6.10
C GLN A 58 10.18 -4.59 -5.59
N SER A 59 10.40 -4.61 -4.28
CA SER A 59 11.49 -5.37 -3.67
C SER A 59 11.21 -6.87 -3.54
N SER A 60 9.97 -7.32 -3.81
CA SER A 60 9.66 -8.75 -3.87
C SER A 60 10.36 -9.39 -5.07
N GLY A 61 10.74 -10.67 -4.97
CA GLY A 61 11.62 -11.31 -5.97
C GLY A 61 11.04 -11.47 -7.38
N ASP A 62 9.72 -11.32 -7.54
CA ASP A 62 9.01 -11.33 -8.82
C ASP A 62 7.71 -10.51 -8.68
N PRO A 63 7.81 -9.17 -8.58
CA PRO A 63 6.65 -8.33 -8.36
C PRO A 63 5.86 -8.17 -9.64
N ASN A 64 4.55 -8.31 -9.53
CA ASN A 64 3.66 -7.84 -10.57
C ASN A 64 3.60 -6.30 -10.51
N GLU A 65 4.41 -5.63 -11.34
CA GLU A 65 4.46 -4.16 -11.40
C GLU A 65 3.09 -3.53 -11.68
N ALA A 66 2.22 -4.19 -12.45
CA ALA A 66 0.87 -3.70 -12.71
C ALA A 66 0.02 -3.72 -11.42
N GLU A 67 0.21 -4.73 -10.59
CA GLU A 67 -0.45 -4.86 -9.30
C GLU A 67 0.13 -3.89 -8.27
N CYS A 68 1.46 -3.75 -8.20
CA CYS A 68 2.12 -2.74 -7.36
C CYS A 68 1.63 -1.33 -7.72
N ALA A 69 1.54 -1.00 -9.01
CA ALA A 69 1.03 0.29 -9.47
C ALA A 69 -0.45 0.48 -9.14
N ALA A 70 -1.28 -0.55 -9.32
CA ALA A 70 -2.71 -0.52 -8.97
C ALA A 70 -2.91 -0.30 -7.47
N LEU A 71 -2.12 -0.97 -6.63
CA LEU A 71 -2.16 -0.83 -5.17
C LEU A 71 -1.70 0.55 -4.71
N ASN A 72 -0.65 1.09 -5.31
CA ASN A 72 -0.19 2.46 -5.03
C ASN A 72 -1.24 3.49 -5.43
N ALA A 73 -1.87 3.32 -6.60
CA ALA A 73 -2.96 4.19 -7.06
C ALA A 73 -4.19 4.08 -6.14
N ALA A 74 -4.55 2.86 -5.72
CA ALA A 74 -5.63 2.62 -4.77
C ALA A 74 -5.33 3.33 -3.44
N CYS A 75 -4.13 3.17 -2.88
CA CYS A 75 -3.71 3.85 -1.65
C CYS A 75 -3.83 5.37 -1.78
N LYS A 76 -3.23 5.96 -2.82
CA LYS A 76 -3.29 7.41 -3.07
C LYS A 76 -4.70 7.94 -3.34
N GLY A 77 -5.63 7.08 -3.76
CA GLY A 77 -7.04 7.40 -4.02
C GLY A 77 -7.94 7.30 -2.79
N GLN A 78 -7.46 6.82 -1.65
CA GLN A 78 -8.24 6.70 -0.40
C GLN A 78 -8.33 8.02 0.40
N LYS A 79 -7.64 9.07 -0.04
CA LYS A 79 -7.52 10.37 0.64
C LYS A 79 -8.69 11.32 0.42
#